data_AF-A0A183EC91-F1
#
_entry.id   AF-A0A183EC91-F1
#
_cell.length_a   1.000
_cell.length_b   1.000
_cell.length_c   1.000
_cell.angle_alpha   90.00
_cell.angle_beta   90.00
_cell.angle_gamma   90.00
#
_symmetry.space_group_name_H-M   'P 1'
#
loop_
_entity.id
_entity.type
_entity.pdbx_description
1 polymer ?
#
loop_
_entity_poly.entity_id
_entity_poly.type
_entity_poly.pdbx_seq_one_letter_code
_entity_poly.pdbx_strand_id
1 'polypeptide(L)'
;LGISQIGFVMTSFGVTDAICSLVFGPLIKLFGRMPLFVFGAVINMLMIMTLLIWPLNPGDTSLFYAIAGVLGMADGVWNTQINGFWVTLSGTSLETAFANYRFWESAGFSFGLLLTRFTIVSQFLHISLGMLLAGMLCYLSIEFYDDICVRLLKRLLLRSSRRSEPLN
;
A
#
# COMPACT_ATOMS: atom_id res chain seq x y z
N LEU A 1 5.96 -16.76 -23.54
CA LEU A 1 6.66 -15.48 -23.79
C LEU A 1 8.16 -15.71 -23.86
N GLY A 2 8.85 -15.00 -24.76
CA GLY A 2 10.31 -14.91 -24.77
C GLY A 2 10.83 -13.74 -23.93
N ILE A 3 12.13 -13.73 -23.65
CA ILE A 3 12.82 -12.70 -22.83
C ILE A 3 12.62 -11.28 -23.37
N SER A 4 12.40 -11.11 -24.68
CA SER A 4 12.20 -9.82 -25.35
C SER A 4 10.92 -9.09 -24.96
N GLN A 5 9.87 -9.80 -24.53
CA GLN A 5 8.56 -9.20 -24.24
C GLN A 5 8.46 -8.68 -22.80
N ILE A 6 9.36 -9.12 -21.92
CA ILE A 6 9.38 -8.73 -20.49
C ILE A 6 9.58 -7.22 -20.34
N GLY A 7 10.46 -6.63 -21.17
CA GLY A 7 10.71 -5.19 -21.16
C GLY A 7 9.47 -4.37 -21.46
N PHE A 8 8.71 -4.74 -22.50
CA PHE A 8 7.47 -4.05 -22.85
C PHE A 8 6.41 -4.15 -21.74
N VAL A 9 6.30 -5.31 -21.08
CA VAL A 9 5.36 -5.50 -19.97
C VAL A 9 5.75 -4.60 -18.79
N MET A 10 7.04 -4.56 -18.45
CA MET A 10 7.56 -3.65 -17.41
C MET A 10 7.38 -2.18 -17.76
N THR A 11 7.46 -1.78 -19.03
CA THR A 11 7.14 -0.42 -19.45
C THR A 11 5.66 -0.10 -19.21
N SER A 12 4.73 -1.01 -19.55
CA SER A 12 3.30 -0.79 -19.29
C SER A 12 2.99 -0.66 -17.79
N PHE A 13 3.66 -1.47 -16.97
CA PHE A 13 3.59 -1.38 -15.51
C PHE A 13 4.05 -0.01 -15.03
N GLY A 14 5.26 0.42 -15.43
CA GLY A 14 5.84 1.69 -14.99
C GLY A 14 5.07 2.92 -15.47
N VAL A 15 4.53 2.91 -16.70
CA VAL A 15 3.67 4.00 -17.20
C VAL A 15 2.39 4.10 -16.37
N THR A 16 1.76 2.96 -16.08
CA THR A 16 0.51 2.96 -15.31
C THR A 16 0.77 3.38 -13.86
N ASP A 17 1.85 2.91 -13.24
CA ASP A 17 2.29 3.34 -11.91
C ASP A 17 2.53 4.86 -11.84
N ALA A 18 3.26 5.42 -12.81
CA ALA A 18 3.52 6.86 -12.86
C ALA A 18 2.22 7.69 -12.97
N ILE A 19 1.31 7.29 -13.86
CA ILE A 19 0.00 7.95 -14.02
C ILE A 19 -0.80 7.86 -12.71
N CYS A 20 -0.84 6.68 -12.10
CA CYS A 20 -1.54 6.45 -10.85
C CYS A 20 -0.97 7.29 -9.72
N SER A 21 0.35 7.32 -9.56
CA SER A 21 1.04 8.12 -8.55
C SER A 21 0.72 9.62 -8.67
N LEU A 22 0.58 10.15 -9.88
CA LEU A 22 0.18 11.54 -10.13
C LEU A 22 -1.30 11.80 -9.77
N VAL A 23 -2.18 10.86 -10.08
CA VAL A 23 -3.63 10.98 -9.83
C VAL A 23 -3.96 10.80 -8.35
N PHE A 24 -3.31 9.87 -7.67
CA PHE A 24 -3.60 9.55 -6.27
C PHE A 24 -3.16 10.63 -5.29
N GLY A 25 -2.15 11.44 -5.62
CA GLY A 25 -1.73 12.58 -4.80
C GLY A 25 -2.87 13.57 -4.50
N PRO A 26 -3.52 14.16 -5.51
CA PRO A 26 -4.71 15.00 -5.33
C PRO A 26 -5.91 14.25 -4.73
N LEU A 27 -6.12 12.98 -5.10
CA LEU A 27 -7.25 12.18 -4.63
C LEU A 27 -7.27 11.97 -3.10
N ILE A 28 -6.09 11.89 -2.46
CA ILE A 28 -5.98 11.80 -0.98
C ILE A 28 -6.67 12.98 -0.30
N LYS A 29 -6.59 14.18 -0.89
CA LYS A 29 -7.21 15.38 -0.31
C LYS A 29 -8.74 15.36 -0.40
N LEU A 30 -9.30 14.54 -1.31
CA LEU A 30 -10.74 14.50 -1.59
C LEU A 30 -11.45 13.38 -0.83
N PHE A 31 -10.86 12.19 -0.77
CA PHE A 31 -11.47 11.00 -0.16
C PHE A 31 -10.87 10.60 1.18
N GLY A 32 -9.77 11.22 1.59
CA GLY A 32 -8.99 10.77 2.74
C GLY A 32 -8.16 9.52 2.43
N ARG A 33 -7.35 9.10 3.41
CA ARG A 33 -6.35 8.03 3.27
C ARG A 33 -6.96 6.62 3.30
N MET A 34 -7.90 6.39 4.22
CA MET A 34 -8.46 5.06 4.50
C MET A 34 -9.15 4.42 3.27
N PRO A 35 -10.01 5.12 2.50
CA PRO A 35 -10.65 4.52 1.32
C PRO A 35 -9.65 4.16 0.21
N LEU A 36 -8.55 4.91 0.07
CA LEU A 36 -7.53 4.65 -0.94
C LEU A 36 -6.68 3.42 -0.59
N PHE A 37 -6.36 3.22 0.69
CA PHE A 37 -5.72 1.98 1.16
C PHE A 37 -6.60 0.75 0.90
N VAL A 38 -7.89 0.84 1.19
CA VAL A 38 -8.86 -0.25 0.93
C VAL A 38 -8.99 -0.52 -0.56
N PHE A 39 -9.04 0.52 -1.39
CA PHE A 39 -9.08 0.39 -2.85
C PHE A 39 -7.86 -0.37 -3.40
N GLY A 40 -6.65 0.00 -2.96
CA GLY A 40 -5.42 -0.71 -3.35
C GLY A 40 -5.41 -2.17 -2.88
N ALA A 41 -5.89 -2.44 -1.66
CA ALA A 41 -6.03 -3.79 -1.13
C ALA A 41 -7.01 -4.65 -1.93
N VAL A 42 -8.16 -4.11 -2.30
CA VAL A 42 -9.16 -4.82 -3.11
C VAL A 42 -8.62 -5.12 -4.50
N ILE A 43 -7.96 -4.16 -5.16
CA ILE A 43 -7.33 -4.40 -6.47
C ILE A 43 -6.31 -5.52 -6.37
N ASN A 44 -5.37 -5.46 -5.42
CA ASN A 44 -4.35 -6.50 -5.28
C ASN A 44 -4.97 -7.87 -4.94
N MET A 45 -5.99 -7.91 -4.08
CA MET A 45 -6.70 -9.15 -3.75
C MET A 45 -7.36 -9.74 -5.00
N LEU A 46 -8.10 -8.92 -5.77
CA LEU A 46 -8.72 -9.37 -7.02
C LEU A 46 -7.67 -9.86 -8.02
N MET A 47 -6.54 -9.16 -8.15
CA MET A 47 -5.46 -9.57 -9.04
C MET A 47 -4.82 -10.90 -8.63
N ILE A 48 -4.56 -11.11 -7.35
CA ILE A 48 -4.04 -12.39 -6.83
C ILE A 48 -5.06 -13.51 -7.12
N MET A 49 -6.35 -13.26 -6.89
CA MET A 49 -7.41 -14.23 -7.19
C MET A 49 -7.50 -14.55 -8.69
N THR A 50 -7.40 -13.54 -9.56
CA THR A 50 -7.37 -13.72 -11.01
C THR A 50 -6.17 -14.57 -11.43
N LEU A 51 -4.98 -14.32 -10.88
CA LEU A 51 -3.76 -15.09 -11.17
C LEU A 51 -3.81 -16.53 -10.63
N LEU A 52 -4.58 -16.78 -9.57
CA LEU A 52 -4.81 -18.12 -9.02
C LEU A 52 -5.80 -18.94 -9.87
N ILE A 53 -6.87 -18.30 -10.35
CA ILE A 53 -7.93 -18.96 -11.15
C ILE A 53 -7.48 -19.14 -12.59
N TRP A 54 -6.83 -18.12 -13.17
CA TRP A 54 -6.40 -18.10 -14.56
C TRP A 54 -4.87 -18.09 -14.63
N PRO A 55 -4.21 -19.27 -14.63
CA PRO A 55 -2.78 -19.33 -14.88
C PRO A 55 -2.50 -18.75 -16.27
N LEU A 56 -1.67 -17.71 -16.30
CA LEU A 56 -1.35 -16.93 -17.49
C LEU A 56 -0.93 -17.83 -18.66
N ASN A 57 -1.77 -17.91 -19.70
CA ASN A 57 -1.46 -18.65 -20.91
C ASN A 57 -0.49 -17.83 -21.79
N PRO A 58 0.68 -18.37 -22.20
CA PRO A 58 1.67 -17.62 -22.99
C PRO A 58 1.21 -17.16 -24.38
N GLY A 59 0.01 -17.53 -24.84
CA GLY A 59 -0.56 -17.08 -26.11
C GLY A 59 -1.26 -15.71 -26.08
N ASP A 60 -1.70 -15.24 -24.91
CA ASP A 60 -2.56 -14.06 -24.79
C ASP A 60 -1.79 -12.82 -24.29
N THR A 61 -0.97 -12.24 -25.16
CA THR A 61 -0.10 -11.10 -24.83
C THR A 61 -0.86 -9.87 -24.33
N SER A 62 -2.08 -9.64 -24.84
CA SER A 62 -2.92 -8.50 -24.42
C SER A 62 -3.34 -8.60 -22.95
N LEU A 63 -3.66 -9.81 -22.48
CA LEU A 63 -4.05 -10.06 -21.10
C LEU A 63 -2.87 -9.80 -20.14
N PHE A 64 -1.65 -10.15 -20.55
CA PHE A 64 -0.43 -9.85 -19.79
C PHE A 64 -0.21 -8.34 -19.59
N TYR A 65 -0.41 -7.52 -20.62
CA TYR A 65 -0.30 -6.07 -20.49
C TYR A 65 -1.38 -5.48 -19.59
N ALA A 66 -2.61 -5.97 -19.69
CA ALA A 66 -3.70 -5.54 -18.82
C ALA A 66 -3.39 -5.86 -17.34
N ILE A 67 -2.93 -7.09 -17.06
CA ILE A 67 -2.56 -7.53 -15.72
C ILE A 67 -1.39 -6.69 -15.17
N ALA A 68 -0.36 -6.43 -15.98
CA ALA A 68 0.76 -5.58 -15.59
C ALA A 68 0.34 -4.13 -15.34
N GLY A 69 -0.58 -3.59 -16.13
CA GLY A 69 -1.15 -2.26 -15.89
C GLY A 69 -1.90 -2.19 -14.55
N VAL A 70 -2.77 -3.16 -14.26
CA VAL A 70 -3.52 -3.18 -12.99
C VAL A 70 -2.59 -3.37 -11.79
N LEU A 71 -1.55 -4.21 -11.92
CA LEU A 71 -0.52 -4.35 -10.88
C LEU A 71 0.27 -3.05 -10.68
N GLY A 72 0.60 -2.32 -11.77
CA GLY A 72 1.25 -1.01 -11.69
C GLY A 72 0.36 0.03 -11.02
N MET A 73 -0.94 0.02 -11.30
CA MET A 73 -1.90 0.87 -10.60
C MET A 73 -1.93 0.58 -9.09
N ALA A 74 -1.97 -0.69 -8.70
CA ALA A 74 -1.94 -1.07 -7.29
C ALA A 74 -0.64 -0.62 -6.62
N ASP A 75 0.50 -0.81 -7.27
CA ASP A 75 1.81 -0.38 -6.76
C ASP A 75 1.88 1.13 -6.52
N GLY A 76 1.37 1.94 -7.46
CA GLY A 76 1.30 3.39 -7.31
C GLY A 76 0.40 3.84 -6.16
N VAL A 77 -0.70 3.13 -5.92
CA VAL A 77 -1.53 3.36 -4.72
C VAL A 77 -0.70 3.09 -3.46
N TRP A 78 -0.08 1.90 -3.33
CA TRP A 78 0.68 1.57 -2.13
C TRP A 78 1.83 2.54 -1.88
N ASN A 79 2.62 2.86 -2.91
CA ASN A 79 3.72 3.80 -2.80
C ASN A 79 3.23 5.17 -2.34
N THR A 80 2.22 5.76 -2.98
CA THR A 80 1.72 7.09 -2.58
C THR A 80 1.11 7.10 -1.19
N GLN A 81 0.31 6.08 -0.85
CA GLN A 81 -0.38 6.03 0.43
C GLN A 81 0.55 5.72 1.61
N ILE A 82 1.49 4.79 1.47
CA ILE A 82 2.44 4.44 2.55
C ILE A 82 3.39 5.59 2.83
N ASN A 83 3.90 6.25 1.79
CA ASN A 83 4.76 7.43 1.98
C ASN A 83 3.98 8.57 2.67
N GLY A 84 2.72 8.83 2.27
CA GLY A 84 1.86 9.81 2.95
C GLY A 84 1.52 9.44 4.40
N PHE A 85 1.35 8.15 4.69
CA PHE A 85 1.10 7.63 6.04
C PHE A 85 2.26 7.95 7.00
N TRP A 86 3.50 7.63 6.60
CA TRP A 86 4.68 7.90 7.42
C TRP A 86 4.93 9.39 7.64
N VAL A 87 4.63 10.24 6.66
CA VAL A 87 4.71 11.70 6.80
C VAL A 87 3.77 12.19 7.91
N THR A 88 2.57 11.63 7.98
CA THR A 88 1.57 12.01 8.98
C THR A 88 1.96 11.54 10.38
N LEU A 89 2.51 10.33 10.49
CA LEU A 89 2.86 9.72 11.77
C LEU A 89 4.12 10.34 12.40
N SER A 90 5.09 10.74 11.58
CA SER A 90 6.44 11.07 12.05
C SER A 90 6.67 12.55 12.40
N GLY A 91 5.63 13.25 12.86
CA GLY A 91 5.56 14.72 12.97
C GLY A 91 6.82 15.48 13.44
N THR A 92 7.67 14.88 14.27
CA THR A 92 8.88 15.53 14.83
C THR A 92 10.21 15.10 14.18
N SER A 93 10.32 13.91 13.57
CA SER A 93 11.60 13.37 13.06
C SER A 93 11.44 12.52 11.78
N LEU A 94 11.04 13.19 10.68
CA LEU A 94 10.78 12.54 9.39
C LEU A 94 11.97 11.73 8.85
N GLU A 95 13.19 12.26 8.96
CA GLU A 95 14.39 11.60 8.40
C GLU A 95 14.61 10.20 9.01
N THR A 96 14.48 10.07 10.34
CA THR A 96 14.68 8.79 11.02
C THR A 96 13.56 7.79 10.69
N ALA A 97 12.30 8.25 10.62
CA ALA A 97 11.19 7.37 10.26
C ALA A 97 11.29 6.89 8.82
N PHE A 98 11.65 7.77 7.87
CA PHE A 98 11.88 7.39 6.49
C PHE A 98 13.06 6.43 6.33
N ALA A 99 14.15 6.63 7.07
CA ALA A 99 15.28 5.71 7.07
C ALA A 99 14.87 4.30 7.56
N ASN A 100 14.12 4.22 8.66
CA ASN A 100 13.59 2.96 9.18
C ASN A 100 12.59 2.31 8.21
N TYR A 101 11.71 3.10 7.59
CA TYR A 101 10.77 2.61 6.58
C TYR A 101 11.50 1.97 5.39
N ARG A 102 12.46 2.68 4.79
CA ARG A 102 13.23 2.18 3.64
C ARG A 102 14.05 0.94 3.98
N PHE A 103 14.55 0.87 5.21
CA PHE A 103 15.24 -0.32 5.70
C PHE A 103 14.31 -1.54 5.74
N TRP A 104 13.11 -1.39 6.33
CA TRP A 104 12.13 -2.48 6.39
C TRP A 104 11.57 -2.87 5.02
N GLU A 105 11.36 -1.90 4.14
CA GLU A 105 10.96 -2.12 2.75
C GLU A 105 12.02 -2.98 2.01
N SER A 106 13.29 -2.62 2.13
CA SER A 106 14.40 -3.35 1.51
C SER A 106 14.55 -4.78 2.07
N ALA A 107 14.35 -4.95 3.38
CA ALA A 107 14.33 -6.27 4.01
C ALA A 107 13.19 -7.15 3.46
N GLY A 108 12.00 -6.56 3.25
CA GLY A 108 10.86 -7.22 2.63
C GLY A 108 11.14 -7.68 1.20
N PHE A 109 11.73 -6.82 0.37
CA PHE A 109 12.13 -7.20 -1.00
C PHE A 109 13.16 -8.34 -1.01
N SER A 110 14.16 -8.28 -0.13
CA SER A 110 15.16 -9.35 0.01
C SER A 110 14.51 -10.69 0.37
N PHE A 111 13.60 -10.69 1.35
CA PHE A 111 12.86 -11.88 1.75
C PHE A 111 11.96 -12.42 0.63
N GLY A 112 11.25 -11.54 -0.09
CA GLY A 112 10.42 -11.93 -1.24
C GLY A 112 11.22 -12.56 -2.39
N LEU A 113 12.39 -12.00 -2.71
CA LEU A 113 13.28 -12.57 -3.72
C LEU A 113 13.83 -13.94 -3.30
N LEU A 114 14.15 -14.11 -2.02
CA LEU A 114 14.58 -15.39 -1.47
C LEU A 114 13.46 -16.42 -1.54
N LEU A 115 12.24 -16.07 -1.11
CA LEU A 115 11.07 -16.94 -1.20
C LEU A 115 10.78 -17.39 -2.63
N THR A 116 10.97 -16.51 -3.62
CA THR A 116 10.76 -16.82 -5.04
C THR A 116 11.66 -17.97 -5.52
N ARG A 117 12.83 -18.20 -4.90
CA ARG A 117 13.71 -19.34 -5.24
C ARG A 117 13.22 -20.67 -4.69
N PHE A 118 12.50 -20.66 -3.57
CA PHE A 118 12.09 -21.87 -2.86
C PHE A 118 10.61 -22.24 -3.07
N THR A 119 9.82 -21.35 -3.67
CA THR A 119 8.35 -21.46 -3.68
C THR A 119 7.81 -21.49 -5.11
N ILE A 120 6.78 -22.31 -5.36
CA ILE A 120 6.06 -22.33 -6.64
C ILE A 120 5.12 -21.11 -6.72
N VAL A 121 4.85 -20.59 -7.92
CA VAL A 121 4.01 -19.38 -8.16
C VAL A 121 2.69 -19.41 -7.37
N SER A 122 1.97 -20.53 -7.36
CA SER A 122 0.72 -20.65 -6.60
C SER A 122 0.92 -20.46 -5.09
N GLN A 123 1.94 -21.10 -4.50
CA GLN A 123 2.25 -20.94 -3.09
C GLN A 123 2.71 -19.51 -2.76
N PHE A 124 3.48 -18.89 -3.65
CA PHE A 124 3.93 -17.50 -3.50
C PHE A 124 2.74 -16.53 -3.47
N LEU A 125 1.75 -16.74 -4.34
CA LEU A 125 0.51 -15.94 -4.37
C LEU A 125 -0.31 -16.10 -3.09
N HIS A 126 -0.42 -17.30 -2.52
CA HIS A 126 -1.10 -17.50 -1.23
C HIS A 126 -0.38 -16.81 -0.07
N ILE A 127 0.95 -16.87 -0.03
CA ILE A 127 1.76 -16.17 0.97
C ILE A 127 1.58 -14.65 0.84
N SER A 128 1.62 -14.14 -0.40
CA SER A 128 1.40 -12.72 -0.68
C SER A 128 0.01 -12.25 -0.24
N LEU A 129 -1.03 -13.04 -0.49
CA LEU A 129 -2.38 -12.77 -0.02
C LEU A 129 -2.44 -12.71 1.52
N GLY A 130 -1.81 -13.68 2.20
CA GLY A 130 -1.74 -13.70 3.66
C GLY A 130 -1.05 -12.45 4.23
N MET A 131 0.08 -12.04 3.62
CA MET A 131 0.81 -10.82 3.99
C MET A 131 -0.02 -9.57 3.77
N LEU A 132 -0.79 -9.48 2.67
CA LEU A 132 -1.69 -8.36 2.40
C LEU A 132 -2.78 -8.25 3.45
N LEU A 133 -3.43 -9.36 3.80
CA LEU A 133 -4.48 -9.37 4.83
C LEU A 133 -3.92 -8.99 6.21
N ALA A 134 -2.76 -9.56 6.58
CA ALA A 134 -2.08 -9.20 7.83
C ALA A 134 -1.70 -7.71 7.87
N GLY A 135 -1.19 -7.17 6.75
CA GLY A 135 -0.87 -5.76 6.61
C GLY A 135 -2.09 -4.86 6.80
N MET A 136 -3.23 -5.22 6.18
CA MET A 136 -4.48 -4.47 6.33
C MET A 136 -5.04 -4.53 7.76
N LEU A 137 -4.96 -5.67 8.44
CA LEU A 137 -5.34 -5.78 9.85
C LEU A 137 -4.48 -4.88 10.75
N CYS A 138 -3.17 -4.83 10.48
CA CYS A 138 -2.24 -3.97 11.21
C CYS A 138 -2.55 -2.48 10.95
N TYR A 139 -2.81 -2.11 9.70
CA TYR A 139 -3.22 -0.75 9.33
C TYR A 139 -4.52 -0.33 10.05
N LEU A 140 -5.55 -1.17 10.01
CA LEU A 140 -6.81 -0.90 10.72
C LEU A 140 -6.58 -0.72 12.22
N SER A 141 -5.72 -1.57 12.82
CA SER A 141 -5.38 -1.45 14.23
C SER A 141 -4.78 -0.08 14.54
N ILE A 142 -3.82 0.39 13.75
CA ILE A 142 -3.19 1.71 13.94
C ILE A 142 -4.22 2.83 13.78
N GLU A 143 -5.08 2.77 12.76
CA GLU A 143 -6.13 3.77 12.56
C GLU A 143 -7.08 3.83 13.77
N PHE A 144 -7.47 2.67 14.33
CA PHE A 144 -8.27 2.62 15.57
C PHE A 144 -7.54 3.24 16.77
N TYR A 145 -6.24 3.00 16.93
CA TYR A 145 -5.44 3.61 18.00
C TYR A 145 -5.32 5.13 17.84
N ASP A 146 -5.09 5.61 16.62
CA ASP A 146 -4.95 7.04 16.33
C ASP A 146 -6.27 7.79 16.59
N ASP A 147 -7.40 7.20 16.14
CA ASP A 147 -8.75 7.69 16.42
C ASP A 147 -9.02 7.85 17.92
N ILE A 148 -8.61 6.87 18.72
CA ILE A 148 -8.75 6.90 20.18
C ILE A 148 -7.86 8.00 20.77
N CYS A 149 -6.61 8.10 20.31
CA CYS A 149 -5.64 9.09 20.80
C CYS A 149 -6.11 10.53 20.53
N VAL A 150 -6.56 10.82 19.31
CA VAL A 150 -7.09 12.14 18.92
C VAL A 150 -8.32 12.49 19.74
N ARG A 151 -9.25 11.55 19.94
CA ARG A 151 -10.44 11.78 20.79
C ARG A 151 -10.05 12.05 22.24
N LEU A 152 -9.05 11.34 22.76
CA LEU A 152 -8.55 11.51 24.13
C LEU A 152 -7.87 12.87 24.29
N LEU A 153 -6.99 13.26 23.35
CA LEU A 153 -6.32 14.54 23.35
C LEU A 153 -7.33 15.70 23.27
N LYS A 154 -8.33 15.60 22.38
CA LYS A 154 -9.38 16.62 22.26
C LYS A 154 -10.20 16.74 23.55
N ARG A 155 -10.49 15.62 24.22
CA ARG A 155 -11.13 15.63 25.55
C ARG A 155 -10.25 16.29 26.61
N LEU A 156 -8.95 16.02 26.61
CA LEU A 156 -8.00 16.62 27.57
C LEU A 156 -7.82 18.12 27.33
N LEU A 157 -7.71 18.56 26.07
CA LEU A 157 -7.64 19.98 25.71
C LEU A 157 -8.92 20.73 26.09
N LEU A 158 -10.09 20.16 25.81
CA LEU A 158 -11.37 20.72 26.26
C LEU A 158 -11.47 20.78 27.79
N ARG A 159 -10.89 19.81 28.50
CA ARG A 159 -10.86 19.79 29.97
C ARG A 159 -9.87 20.80 30.55
N SER A 160 -8.74 21.02 29.88
CA SER A 160 -7.77 22.07 30.22
C SER A 160 -8.36 23.47 29.97
N SER A 161 -9.01 23.67 28.82
CA SER A 161 -9.66 24.95 28.46
C SER A 161 -10.79 25.31 29.42
N ARG A 162 -11.55 24.33 29.91
CA ARG A 162 -12.60 24.52 30.95
C ARG A 162 -12.02 24.82 32.34
N ARG A 163 -10.75 24.50 32.59
CA ARG A 163 -10.07 24.75 33.86
C ARG A 163 -9.44 26.15 33.92
N SER A 164 -9.27 26.80 32.77
CA SER A 164 -8.71 28.14 32.61
C SER A 164 -9.76 29.26 32.53
N GLU A 165 -11.05 28.95 32.53
CA GLU A 165 -12.11 29.96 32.76
C GLU A 165 -12.23 30.22 34.28
N PRO A 166 -11.85 31.41 34.79
CA PRO A 166 -12.07 31.74 36.19
C PRO A 166 -13.57 31.82 36.50
N LEU A 167 -13.98 31.26 37.63
CA LEU A 167 -15.30 31.46 38.23
C LEU A 167 -15.49 32.98 38.42
N ASN A 168 -16.38 33.59 37.62
CA ASN A 168 -16.95 34.90 37.92
C ASN A 168 -18.00 34.80 39.03
#